data_AF-A0A918AMV9-F1
#
_entry.id   AF-A0A918AMV9-F1
#
_cell.length_a   1.000
_cell.length_b   1.000
_cell.length_c   1.000
_cell.angle_alpha   90.00
_cell.angle_beta   90.00
_cell.angle_gamma   90.00
#
_symmetry.space_group_name_H-M   'P 1'
#
loop_
_entity.id
_entity.type
_entity.pdbx_description
1 polymer ?
#
loop_
_entity_poly.entity_id
_entity_poly.type
_entity_poly.pdbx_seq_one_letter_code
_entity_poly.pdbx_strand_id
1 'polypeptide(L)'
;MGTKTFGEELRARRARLGLTQREVALRAGISVRAVRYIESGQVSAPRPASLHRLAATVGLDPAAYLGGRPATRLGVLGPLVVRRGGEPVRGVPLMQRCLLGLLALHPNRVVGREEIIEVLWSGRPPLSHAHLVHNYAARVRRLCRVERVGHGYRLVADARQLDLVRFAELTGDHDDPARLAEAVRLWRGPVLADLPDAVRQHPTAVALHQQRIAAVLAHTELVLRQERAGALTPSLIELAHHEPLHEGVQAAHLLALARSGQQAAALRLFDRVRERLAAELGVDPGPQLRAAHLRVLRQAL
;
A
#
# COMPACT_ATOMS: atom_id res chain seq x y z
N MET A 1 -19.08 18.71 -9.80
CA MET A 1 -18.34 19.65 -10.68
C MET A 1 -16.85 19.44 -10.43
N GLY A 2 -16.12 18.93 -11.44
CA GLY A 2 -14.68 18.66 -11.29
C GLY A 2 -13.90 19.97 -11.14
N THR A 3 -12.98 20.02 -10.17
CA THR A 3 -12.06 21.15 -9.98
C THR A 3 -11.14 21.26 -11.20
N LYS A 4 -11.17 22.40 -11.89
CA LYS A 4 -10.32 22.66 -13.06
C LYS A 4 -8.84 22.58 -12.67
N THR A 5 -8.03 22.02 -13.55
CA THR A 5 -6.57 21.97 -13.37
C THR A 5 -5.96 23.37 -13.51
N PHE A 6 -4.79 23.60 -12.93
CA PHE A 6 -4.08 24.88 -13.06
C PHE A 6 -3.86 25.28 -14.53
N GLY A 7 -3.57 24.32 -15.42
CA GLY A 7 -3.37 24.59 -16.84
C GLY A 7 -4.63 25.06 -17.56
N GLU A 8 -5.78 24.47 -17.23
CA GLU A 8 -7.09 24.88 -17.79
C GLU A 8 -7.49 26.28 -17.32
N GLU A 9 -7.29 26.58 -16.04
CA GLU A 9 -7.60 27.91 -15.51
C GLU A 9 -6.61 28.97 -16.00
N LEU A 10 -5.32 28.64 -16.10
CA LEU A 10 -4.30 29.51 -16.70
C LEU A 10 -4.67 29.88 -18.14
N ARG A 11 -5.05 28.89 -18.96
CA ARG A 11 -5.50 29.13 -20.34
C ARG A 11 -6.75 30.01 -20.39
N ALA A 12 -7.74 29.72 -19.54
CA ALA A 12 -8.99 30.48 -19.49
C ALA A 12 -8.78 31.94 -19.06
N ARG A 13 -7.97 32.18 -18.02
CA ARG A 13 -7.65 33.52 -17.54
C ARG A 13 -6.80 34.30 -18.53
N ARG A 14 -5.78 33.65 -19.10
CA ARG A 14 -4.96 34.25 -20.16
C ARG A 14 -5.82 34.72 -21.34
N ALA A 15 -6.75 33.88 -21.80
CA ALA A 15 -7.65 34.22 -22.90
C ALA A 15 -8.58 35.40 -22.56
N ARG A 16 -9.15 35.43 -21.34
CA ARG A 16 -9.97 36.56 -20.86
C ARG A 16 -9.20 37.88 -20.78
N LEU A 17 -7.92 37.82 -20.44
CA LEU A 17 -7.02 38.98 -20.37
C LEU A 17 -6.47 39.39 -21.76
N GLY A 18 -6.84 38.70 -22.85
CA GLY A 18 -6.34 39.00 -24.18
C GLY A 18 -4.86 38.70 -24.39
N LEU A 19 -4.23 37.93 -23.49
CA LEU A 19 -2.80 37.67 -23.52
C LEU A 19 -2.45 36.45 -24.40
N THR A 20 -1.36 36.55 -25.13
CA THR A 20 -0.74 35.43 -25.84
C THR A 20 0.09 34.56 -24.88
N GLN A 21 0.35 33.30 -25.26
CA GLN A 21 1.27 32.44 -24.49
C GLN A 21 2.67 33.06 -24.36
N ARG A 22 3.10 33.84 -25.36
CA ARG A 22 4.42 34.50 -25.38
C ARG A 22 4.48 35.63 -24.35
N GLU A 23 3.44 36.44 -24.22
CA GLU A 23 3.38 37.53 -23.25
C GLU A 23 3.32 37.01 -21.81
N VAL A 24 2.53 35.96 -21.55
CA VAL A 24 2.50 35.31 -20.22
C VAL A 24 3.87 34.70 -19.89
N ALA A 25 4.51 34.03 -20.85
CA ALA A 25 5.84 33.46 -20.67
C ALA A 25 6.89 34.53 -20.31
N LEU A 26 6.87 35.65 -21.03
CA LEU A 26 7.77 36.78 -20.80
C LEU A 26 7.56 37.38 -19.40
N ARG A 27 6.31 37.68 -19.03
CA ARG A 27 5.96 38.26 -17.72
C ARG A 27 6.28 37.32 -16.55
N ALA A 28 6.16 36.00 -16.74
CA ALA A 28 6.44 35.01 -15.71
C ALA A 28 7.90 34.55 -15.67
N GLY A 29 8.76 35.05 -16.58
CA GLY A 29 10.16 34.63 -16.68
C GLY A 29 10.32 33.12 -16.94
N ILE A 30 9.51 32.56 -17.83
CA ILE A 30 9.60 31.15 -18.24
C ILE A 30 9.50 31.00 -19.77
N SER A 31 9.82 29.81 -20.29
CA SER A 31 9.74 29.58 -21.73
C SER A 31 8.29 29.45 -22.23
N VAL A 32 8.04 29.89 -23.46
CA VAL A 32 6.73 29.72 -24.14
C VAL A 32 6.34 28.24 -24.23
N ARG A 33 7.33 27.36 -24.41
CA ARG A 33 7.15 25.90 -24.41
C ARG A 33 6.61 25.40 -23.07
N ALA A 34 7.11 25.92 -21.95
CA ALA A 34 6.62 25.55 -20.62
C ALA A 34 5.16 25.98 -20.42
N VAL A 35 4.80 27.21 -20.82
CA VAL A 35 3.40 27.67 -20.80
C VAL A 35 2.50 26.76 -21.63
N ARG A 36 2.90 26.45 -22.87
CA ARG A 36 2.15 25.55 -23.76
C ARG A 36 1.95 24.16 -23.17
N TYR A 37 2.97 23.59 -22.53
CA TYR A 37 2.89 22.27 -21.90
C TYR A 37 1.99 22.25 -20.67
N ILE A 38 1.96 23.36 -19.91
CA ILE A 38 1.06 23.50 -18.77
C ILE A 38 -0.39 23.63 -19.27
N GLU A 39 -0.67 24.49 -20.25
CA GLU A 39 -2.02 24.73 -20.77
C GLU A 39 -2.62 23.55 -21.55
N SER A 40 -1.78 22.70 -22.13
CA SER A 40 -2.21 21.47 -22.81
C SER A 40 -2.37 20.27 -21.88
N GLY A 41 -2.09 20.44 -20.58
CA GLY A 41 -2.15 19.36 -19.59
C GLY A 41 -0.97 18.38 -19.64
N GLN A 42 0.01 18.57 -20.54
CA GLN A 42 1.25 17.78 -20.59
C GLN A 42 2.07 17.95 -19.29
N VAL A 43 1.97 19.12 -18.64
CA VAL A 43 2.48 19.38 -17.29
C VAL A 43 1.31 19.74 -16.39
N SER A 44 0.74 18.73 -15.72
CA SER A 44 -0.41 18.89 -14.82
C SER A 44 -0.09 19.51 -13.47
N ALA A 45 1.19 19.56 -13.09
CA ALA A 45 1.65 20.16 -11.84
C ALA A 45 3.00 20.87 -12.09
N PRO A 46 3.00 22.17 -12.45
CA PRO A 46 4.23 22.93 -12.60
C PRO A 46 4.99 23.04 -11.27
N ARG A 47 6.30 23.29 -11.35
CA ARG A 47 7.12 23.55 -10.14
C ARG A 47 6.49 24.71 -9.34
N PRO A 48 6.49 24.68 -8.00
CA PRO A 48 5.87 25.72 -7.19
C PRO A 48 6.31 27.13 -7.58
N ALA A 49 7.61 27.35 -7.81
CA ALA A 49 8.12 28.65 -8.23
C ALA A 49 7.57 29.11 -9.60
N SER A 50 7.41 28.20 -10.57
CA SER A 50 6.81 28.51 -11.86
C SER A 50 5.30 28.73 -11.76
N LEU A 51 4.62 27.97 -10.89
CA LEU A 51 3.20 28.15 -10.60
C LEU A 51 2.94 29.52 -9.99
N HIS A 52 3.68 29.92 -8.96
CA HIS A 52 3.56 31.26 -8.35
C HIS A 52 3.75 32.38 -9.38
N ARG A 53 4.82 32.30 -10.19
CA ARG A 53 5.07 33.32 -11.22
C ARG A 53 3.95 33.38 -12.25
N LEU A 54 3.47 32.25 -12.74
CA LEU A 54 2.36 32.22 -13.70
C LEU A 54 1.05 32.71 -13.08
N ALA A 55 0.73 32.28 -11.86
CA ALA A 55 -0.47 32.69 -11.14
C ALA A 55 -0.49 34.21 -10.93
N ALA A 56 0.65 34.80 -10.55
CA ALA A 56 0.82 36.24 -10.43
C ALA A 56 0.56 36.98 -11.76
N THR A 57 0.98 36.42 -12.90
CA THR A 57 0.76 37.08 -14.22
C THR A 57 -0.69 37.14 -14.67
N VAL A 58 -1.55 36.24 -14.19
CA VAL A 58 -2.96 36.14 -14.63
C VAL A 58 -3.97 36.37 -13.51
N GLY A 59 -3.51 36.81 -12.34
CA GLY A 59 -4.37 37.10 -11.18
C GLY A 59 -5.04 35.86 -10.59
N LEU A 60 -4.34 34.72 -10.56
CA LEU A 60 -4.80 33.52 -9.88
C LEU A 60 -4.18 33.44 -8.49
N ASP A 61 -4.96 33.00 -7.50
CA ASP A 61 -4.42 32.61 -6.21
C ASP A 61 -3.61 31.31 -6.39
N PRO A 62 -2.28 31.33 -6.20
CA PRO A 62 -1.50 30.11 -6.33
C PRO A 62 -1.84 29.10 -5.22
N ALA A 63 -2.28 29.52 -4.02
CA ALA A 63 -2.58 28.60 -2.91
C ALA A 63 -3.66 27.56 -3.28
N ALA A 64 -4.67 27.98 -4.04
CA ALA A 64 -5.71 27.10 -4.60
C ALA A 64 -5.19 25.97 -5.52
N TYR A 65 -3.97 26.12 -6.06
CA TYR A 65 -3.33 25.15 -6.98
C TYR A 65 -2.00 24.61 -6.45
N LEU A 66 -1.46 25.22 -5.38
CA LEU A 66 -0.38 24.71 -4.54
C LEU A 66 -0.88 23.67 -3.55
N GLY A 67 -2.20 23.56 -3.38
CA GLY A 67 -2.85 22.32 -2.98
C GLY A 67 -2.40 21.23 -3.94
N GLY A 68 -1.38 20.47 -3.51
CA GLY A 68 -0.65 19.51 -4.32
C GLY A 68 -1.59 18.58 -5.07
N ARG A 69 -1.07 17.98 -6.15
CA ARG A 69 -1.74 16.90 -6.89
C ARG A 69 -2.70 16.12 -5.99
N PRO A 70 -3.96 15.89 -6.41
CA PRO A 70 -4.98 15.32 -5.54
C PRO A 70 -4.38 14.16 -4.76
N ALA A 71 -4.50 14.23 -3.42
CA ALA A 71 -3.74 13.39 -2.51
C ALA A 71 -3.76 11.95 -3.01
N THR A 72 -2.59 11.45 -3.38
CA THR A 72 -2.47 10.09 -3.91
C THR A 72 -2.38 9.16 -2.72
N ARG A 73 -3.31 8.22 -2.64
CA ARG A 73 -3.29 7.14 -1.65
C ARG A 73 -2.88 5.86 -2.34
N LEU A 74 -1.89 5.21 -1.76
CA LEU A 74 -1.33 3.95 -2.17
C LEU A 74 -1.72 2.89 -1.16
N GLY A 75 -1.93 1.68 -1.64
CA GLY A 75 -2.19 0.55 -0.78
C GLY A 75 -1.45 -0.70 -1.23
N VAL A 76 -0.67 -1.30 -0.34
CA VAL A 76 0.13 -2.51 -0.57
C VAL A 76 -0.25 -3.68 0.34
N LEU A 77 -1.07 -3.44 1.37
CA LEU A 77 -1.58 -4.46 2.29
C LEU A 77 -2.76 -5.23 1.66
N GLY A 78 -2.49 -5.93 0.56
CA GLY A 78 -3.49 -6.49 -0.36
C GLY A 78 -3.10 -6.19 -1.81
N PRO A 79 -4.02 -6.36 -2.78
CA PRO A 79 -3.79 -5.90 -4.15
C PRO A 79 -3.37 -4.43 -4.22
N LEU A 80 -2.48 -4.11 -5.16
CA LEU A 80 -1.93 -2.76 -5.32
C LEU A 80 -3.05 -1.77 -5.67
N VAL A 81 -3.31 -0.86 -4.74
CA VAL A 81 -4.27 0.24 -4.91
C VAL A 81 -3.54 1.55 -5.14
N VAL A 82 -4.00 2.30 -6.15
CA VAL A 82 -3.58 3.67 -6.42
C VAL A 82 -4.83 4.51 -6.58
N ARG A 83 -5.07 5.45 -5.66
CA ARG A 83 -6.21 6.39 -5.73
C ARG A 83 -5.69 7.81 -5.79
N ARG A 84 -6.34 8.65 -6.58
CA ARG A 84 -6.03 10.08 -6.72
C ARG A 84 -7.29 10.88 -6.44
N GLY A 85 -7.28 11.68 -5.37
CA GLY A 85 -8.45 12.48 -5.01
C GLY A 85 -9.69 11.61 -4.75
N GLY A 86 -9.48 10.41 -4.21
CA GLY A 86 -10.54 9.43 -3.98
C GLY A 86 -10.79 8.47 -5.15
N GLU A 87 -10.41 8.78 -6.38
CA GLU A 87 -10.72 7.95 -7.55
C GLU A 87 -9.64 6.90 -7.86
N PRO A 88 -9.99 5.65 -8.19
CA PRO A 88 -9.02 4.64 -8.62
C PRO A 88 -8.29 5.03 -9.92
N VAL A 89 -6.97 4.93 -9.93
CA VAL A 89 -6.16 5.10 -11.13
C VAL A 89 -6.08 3.76 -11.88
N ARG A 90 -6.71 3.69 -13.05
CA ARG A 90 -6.74 2.48 -13.90
C ARG A 90 -5.68 2.51 -14.99
N GLY A 91 -5.37 1.35 -15.56
CA GLY A 91 -4.53 1.23 -16.75
C GLY A 91 -3.03 1.50 -16.54
N VAL A 92 -2.53 1.42 -15.30
CA VAL A 92 -1.09 1.49 -15.04
C VAL A 92 -0.43 0.21 -15.58
N PRO A 93 0.53 0.29 -16.52
CA PRO A 93 1.16 -0.91 -17.08
C PRO A 93 1.91 -1.74 -16.04
N LEU A 94 1.93 -3.07 -16.20
CA LEU A 94 2.45 -4.03 -15.22
C LEU A 94 3.82 -3.66 -14.66
N MET A 95 4.81 -3.34 -15.50
CA MET A 95 6.17 -3.00 -15.03
C MET A 95 6.23 -1.73 -14.18
N GLN A 96 5.33 -0.76 -14.43
CA GLN A 96 5.22 0.43 -13.58
C GLN A 96 4.53 0.10 -12.25
N ARG A 97 3.56 -0.82 -12.25
CA ARG A 97 2.93 -1.34 -11.04
C ARG A 97 3.92 -2.11 -10.18
N CYS A 98 4.77 -2.95 -10.79
CA CYS A 98 5.82 -3.68 -10.11
C CYS A 98 6.84 -2.73 -9.48
N LEU A 99 7.32 -1.73 -10.23
CA LEU A 99 8.22 -0.71 -9.68
C LEU A 99 7.56 0.08 -8.54
N LEU A 100 6.30 0.50 -8.71
CA LEU A 100 5.58 1.22 -7.66
C LEU A 100 5.38 0.34 -6.42
N GLY A 101 5.00 -0.93 -6.59
CA GLY A 101 4.84 -1.90 -5.51
C GLY A 101 6.13 -2.08 -4.73
N LEU A 102 7.25 -2.34 -5.43
CA LEU A 102 8.58 -2.43 -4.81
C LEU A 102 8.93 -1.16 -4.03
N LEU A 103 8.84 0.02 -4.64
CA LEU A 103 9.15 1.27 -3.93
C LEU A 103 8.23 1.52 -2.73
N ALA A 104 6.97 1.11 -2.81
CA ALA A 104 6.00 1.25 -1.72
C ALA A 104 6.20 0.24 -0.59
N LEU A 105 6.88 -0.89 -0.83
CA LEU A 105 7.37 -1.79 0.24
C LEU A 105 8.53 -1.15 1.03
N HIS A 106 9.24 -0.19 0.45
CA HIS A 106 10.37 0.51 1.06
C HIS A 106 10.08 2.02 1.24
N PRO A 107 9.02 2.40 1.98
CA PRO A 107 8.64 3.80 2.09
C PRO A 107 9.76 4.62 2.72
N ASN A 108 10.05 5.77 2.11
CA ASN A 108 11.08 6.72 2.54
C ASN A 108 12.52 6.16 2.52
N ARG A 109 12.76 4.99 1.94
CA ARG A 109 14.09 4.39 1.74
C ARG A 109 14.44 4.30 0.26
N VAL A 110 15.74 4.25 -0.03
CA VAL A 110 16.23 4.13 -1.41
C VAL A 110 16.25 2.64 -1.79
N VAL A 111 15.59 2.30 -2.89
CA VAL A 111 15.71 1.00 -3.55
C VAL A 111 16.77 1.13 -4.64
N GLY A 112 17.76 0.23 -4.60
CA GLY A 112 18.91 0.21 -5.51
C GLY A 112 18.51 -0.17 -6.94
N ARG A 113 19.40 0.10 -7.91
CA ARG A 113 19.14 -0.24 -9.31
C ARG A 113 19.11 -1.75 -9.52
N GLU A 114 20.02 -2.45 -8.85
CA GLU A 114 20.22 -3.89 -8.91
C GLU A 114 18.96 -4.61 -8.40
N GLU A 115 18.44 -4.17 -7.25
CA GLU A 115 17.19 -4.68 -6.67
C GLU A 115 15.97 -4.41 -7.58
N ILE A 116 15.89 -3.21 -8.18
CA ILE A 116 14.84 -2.92 -9.18
C ILE A 116 14.95 -3.86 -10.38
N ILE A 117 16.16 -4.14 -10.86
CA ILE A 117 16.38 -5.03 -11.99
C ILE A 117 15.95 -6.45 -11.65
N GLU A 118 16.36 -6.93 -10.46
CA GLU A 118 16.01 -8.25 -9.97
C GLU A 118 14.50 -8.45 -9.90
N VAL A 119 13.78 -7.49 -9.31
CA VAL A 119 12.33 -7.60 -9.16
C VAL A 119 11.57 -7.44 -10.48
N LEU A 120 12.02 -6.56 -11.38
CA LEU A 120 11.30 -6.32 -12.64
C LEU A 120 11.57 -7.38 -13.71
N TRP A 121 12.74 -8.00 -13.70
CA TRP A 121 13.18 -8.91 -14.77
C TRP A 121 13.82 -10.21 -14.27
N SER A 122 13.77 -10.52 -12.97
CA SER A 122 14.34 -11.73 -12.37
C SER A 122 15.81 -11.93 -12.76
N GLY A 123 16.59 -10.85 -12.66
CA GLY A 123 18.01 -10.82 -12.99
C GLY A 123 18.34 -10.87 -14.48
N ARG A 124 17.34 -10.92 -15.38
CA ARG A 124 17.51 -11.01 -16.84
C ARG A 124 16.98 -9.78 -17.58
N PRO A 125 17.56 -8.59 -17.35
CA PRO A 125 17.10 -7.36 -17.98
C PRO A 125 17.38 -7.32 -19.49
N PRO A 126 16.57 -6.61 -20.29
CA PRO A 126 16.94 -6.26 -21.65
C PRO A 126 18.13 -5.29 -21.68
N LEU A 127 18.88 -5.24 -22.78
CA LEU A 127 20.03 -4.33 -22.94
C LEU A 127 19.70 -2.85 -22.63
N SER A 128 18.45 -2.43 -22.87
CA SER A 128 17.98 -1.06 -22.65
C SER A 128 17.41 -0.79 -21.23
N HIS A 129 17.61 -1.71 -20.28
CA HIS A 129 17.00 -1.65 -18.95
C HIS A 129 17.24 -0.34 -18.19
N ALA A 130 18.44 0.26 -18.30
CA ALA A 130 18.75 1.54 -17.68
C ALA A 130 17.72 2.62 -18.06
N HIS A 131 17.46 2.73 -19.36
CA HIS A 131 16.52 3.68 -19.93
C HIS A 131 15.07 3.31 -19.57
N LEU A 132 14.73 2.01 -19.56
CA LEU A 132 13.41 1.55 -19.17
C LEU A 132 13.06 1.88 -17.71
N VAL A 133 13.99 1.64 -16.76
CA VAL A 133 13.79 2.01 -15.35
C VAL A 133 13.54 3.50 -15.21
N HIS A 134 14.33 4.35 -15.89
CA HIS A 134 14.11 5.80 -15.89
C HIS A 134 12.73 6.18 -16.42
N ASN A 135 12.28 5.55 -17.50
CA ASN A 135 10.97 5.79 -18.10
C ASN A 135 9.82 5.33 -17.20
N TYR A 136 9.94 4.16 -16.57
CA TYR A 136 8.96 3.68 -15.60
C TYR A 136 8.89 4.60 -14.39
N ALA A 137 10.03 5.00 -13.83
CA ALA A 137 10.09 5.94 -12.72
C ALA A 137 9.50 7.30 -13.10
N ALA A 138 9.71 7.79 -14.32
CA ALA A 138 9.10 9.03 -14.79
C ALA A 138 7.57 8.95 -14.86
N ARG A 139 7.00 7.78 -15.20
CA ARG A 139 5.55 7.54 -15.19
C ARG A 139 5.01 7.35 -13.78
N VAL A 140 5.70 6.60 -12.92
CA VAL A 140 5.34 6.44 -11.49
C VAL A 140 5.39 7.79 -10.76
N ARG A 141 6.36 8.66 -11.07
CA ARG A 141 6.41 10.05 -10.59
C ARG A 141 5.22 10.89 -10.98
N ARG A 142 4.42 10.47 -11.97
CA ARG A 142 3.16 11.15 -12.25
C ARG A 142 2.12 10.81 -11.22
N LEU A 143 2.19 9.63 -10.61
CA LEU A 143 1.26 9.08 -9.62
C LEU A 143 1.57 9.61 -8.22
N CYS A 144 2.80 9.43 -7.74
CA CYS A 144 3.22 9.73 -6.36
C CYS A 144 4.58 10.47 -6.33
N ARG A 145 5.04 10.86 -5.14
CA ARG A 145 6.34 11.53 -4.97
C ARG A 145 7.44 10.47 -4.96
N VAL A 146 8.20 10.42 -6.06
CA VAL A 146 9.39 9.55 -6.18
C VAL A 146 10.62 10.38 -6.51
N GLU A 147 11.65 10.25 -5.68
CA GLU A 147 12.92 10.95 -5.82
C GLU A 147 13.98 10.00 -6.40
N ARG A 148 14.91 10.54 -7.20
CA ARG A 148 16.10 9.79 -7.60
C ARG A 148 17.19 10.15 -6.59
N VAL A 149 17.81 9.13 -6.01
CA VAL A 149 18.89 9.28 -5.05
C VAL A 149 20.05 8.43 -5.55
N GLY A 150 21.12 9.07 -6.03
CA GLY A 150 22.19 8.38 -6.76
C GLY A 150 21.66 7.58 -7.96
N HIS A 151 21.89 6.27 -7.92
CA HIS A 151 21.45 5.30 -8.93
C HIS A 151 20.10 4.65 -8.62
N GLY A 152 19.53 4.91 -7.43
CA GLY A 152 18.29 4.32 -6.97
C GLY A 152 17.10 5.31 -6.94
N TYR A 153 16.00 4.81 -6.40
CA TYR A 153 14.75 5.56 -6.26
C TYR A 153 14.17 5.43 -4.87
N ARG A 154 13.57 6.51 -4.39
CA ARG A 154 12.88 6.56 -3.11
C ARG A 154 11.46 7.05 -3.31
N LEU A 155 10.47 6.30 -2.83
CA LEU A 155 9.11 6.77 -2.69
C LEU A 155 8.97 7.51 -1.36
N VAL A 156 8.49 8.75 -1.41
CA VAL A 156 8.26 9.58 -0.22
C VAL A 156 6.77 9.56 0.08
N ALA A 157 6.39 9.00 1.23
CA ALA A 157 5.00 8.89 1.66
C ALA A 157 4.86 8.90 3.18
N ASP A 158 3.81 9.54 3.67
CA ASP A 158 3.35 9.49 5.07
C ASP A 158 2.20 8.48 5.26
N ALA A 159 1.73 8.33 6.50
CA ALA A 159 0.63 7.42 6.85
C ALA A 159 -0.73 7.81 6.25
N ARG A 160 -0.91 9.03 5.75
CA ARG A 160 -2.13 9.42 5.03
C ARG A 160 -2.08 8.99 3.57
N GLN A 161 -0.88 8.73 3.06
CA GLN A 161 -0.60 8.41 1.67
C GLN A 161 -0.35 6.93 1.41
N LEU A 162 0.11 6.16 2.40
CA LEU A 162 0.43 4.74 2.23
C LEU A 162 -0.03 3.91 3.44
N ASP A 163 -0.83 2.88 3.18
CA ASP A 163 -1.37 1.97 4.20
C ASP A 163 -0.27 1.25 5.01
N LEU A 164 0.86 0.90 4.39
CA LEU A 164 2.00 0.30 5.10
C LEU A 164 2.59 1.24 6.17
N VAL A 165 2.71 2.54 5.89
CA VAL A 165 3.23 3.51 6.87
C VAL A 165 2.22 3.67 8.01
N ARG A 166 0.91 3.72 7.69
CA ARG A 166 -0.16 3.76 8.69
C ARG A 166 -0.19 2.52 9.56
N PHE A 167 -0.02 1.34 8.97
CA PHE A 167 0.04 0.07 9.69
C PHE A 167 1.21 0.03 10.67
N ALA A 168 2.41 0.47 10.24
CA ALA A 168 3.58 0.57 11.11
C ALA A 168 3.35 1.56 12.29
N GLU A 169 2.70 2.70 12.05
CA GLU A 169 2.32 3.61 13.14
C GLU A 169 1.33 2.96 14.11
N LEU A 170 0.27 2.32 13.61
CA LEU A 170 -0.77 1.74 14.46
C LEU A 170 -0.24 0.57 15.30
N THR A 171 0.66 -0.23 14.76
CA THR A 171 1.30 -1.37 15.44
C THR A 171 2.49 -0.99 16.30
N GLY A 172 2.89 0.29 16.33
CA GLY A 172 3.96 0.74 17.24
C GLY A 172 3.59 0.64 18.72
N ASP A 173 2.30 0.55 19.04
CA ASP A 173 1.75 0.42 20.39
C ASP A 173 0.74 -0.73 20.41
N HIS A 174 1.16 -1.88 20.93
CA HIS A 174 0.39 -3.13 20.89
C HIS A 174 -0.64 -3.22 22.02
N ASP A 175 -0.62 -2.31 22.98
CA ASP A 175 -1.51 -2.36 24.15
C ASP A 175 -2.83 -1.63 23.91
N ASP A 176 -2.95 -0.85 22.83
CA ASP A 176 -4.18 -0.17 22.43
C ASP A 176 -5.04 -1.07 21.50
N PRO A 177 -6.17 -1.62 21.98
CA PRO A 177 -7.02 -2.51 21.19
C PRO A 177 -7.66 -1.80 19.99
N ALA A 178 -7.95 -0.50 20.08
CA ALA A 178 -8.57 0.25 19.00
C ALA A 178 -7.58 0.45 17.85
N ARG A 179 -6.31 0.72 18.17
CA ARG A 179 -5.25 0.83 17.16
C ARG A 179 -4.96 -0.50 16.47
N LEU A 180 -4.87 -1.60 17.22
CA LEU A 180 -4.72 -2.93 16.62
C LEU A 180 -5.90 -3.31 15.74
N ALA A 181 -7.13 -3.02 16.17
CA ALA A 181 -8.33 -3.23 15.35
C ALA A 181 -8.32 -2.39 14.06
N GLU A 182 -7.85 -1.14 14.11
CA GLU A 182 -7.64 -0.34 12.90
C GLU A 182 -6.53 -0.94 12.01
N ALA A 183 -5.40 -1.35 12.57
CA ALA A 183 -4.27 -1.92 11.84
C ALA A 183 -4.68 -3.18 11.07
N VAL A 184 -5.40 -4.08 11.72
CA VAL A 184 -5.89 -5.32 11.11
C VAL A 184 -6.87 -5.03 9.96
N ARG A 185 -7.71 -4.00 10.08
CA ARG A 185 -8.67 -3.60 9.02
C ARG A 185 -8.01 -2.98 7.78
N LEU A 186 -6.75 -2.55 7.86
CA LEU A 186 -6.04 -2.05 6.67
C LEU A 186 -5.74 -3.15 5.65
N TRP A 187 -5.69 -4.40 6.10
CA TRP A 187 -5.40 -5.56 5.27
C TRP A 187 -6.59 -5.93 4.39
N ARG A 188 -6.32 -6.08 3.09
CA ARG A 188 -7.29 -6.40 2.04
C ARG A 188 -6.94 -7.70 1.30
N GLY A 189 -6.07 -8.51 1.89
CA GLY A 189 -5.52 -9.72 1.29
C GLY A 189 -4.00 -9.86 1.45
N PRO A 190 -3.39 -10.85 0.78
CA PRO A 190 -1.93 -11.01 0.69
C PRO A 190 -1.25 -9.76 0.11
N VAL A 191 -0.03 -9.49 0.56
CA VAL A 191 0.76 -8.33 0.11
C VAL A 191 0.90 -8.33 -1.40
N LEU A 192 0.46 -7.25 -2.05
CA LEU A 192 0.55 -7.06 -3.51
C LEU A 192 0.04 -8.26 -4.31
N ALA A 193 -1.07 -8.88 -3.87
CA ALA A 193 -1.57 -10.16 -4.37
C ALA A 193 -1.75 -10.25 -5.89
N ASP A 194 -1.93 -9.12 -6.58
CA ASP A 194 -2.16 -9.00 -8.01
C ASP A 194 -0.92 -8.63 -8.83
N LEU A 195 0.26 -8.66 -8.21
CA LEU A 195 1.57 -8.51 -8.85
C LEU A 195 2.30 -9.86 -8.97
N PRO A 196 3.33 -9.96 -9.83
CA PRO A 196 4.12 -11.18 -10.00
C PRO A 196 4.85 -11.60 -8.73
N ASP A 197 5.22 -12.88 -8.64
CA ASP A 197 5.90 -13.46 -7.48
C ASP A 197 7.22 -12.78 -7.15
N ALA A 198 7.96 -12.26 -8.13
CA ALA A 198 9.18 -11.50 -7.87
C ALA A 198 8.96 -10.30 -6.93
N VAL A 199 7.75 -9.71 -6.91
CA VAL A 199 7.38 -8.64 -5.97
C VAL A 199 6.80 -9.23 -4.68
N ARG A 200 5.90 -10.22 -4.79
CA ARG A 200 5.18 -10.80 -3.63
C ARG A 200 6.10 -11.60 -2.70
N GLN A 201 7.13 -12.23 -3.24
CA GLN A 201 8.14 -13.00 -2.51
C GLN A 201 9.37 -12.17 -2.16
N HIS A 202 9.34 -10.85 -2.38
CA HIS A 202 10.41 -9.97 -1.92
C HIS A 202 10.57 -10.11 -0.39
N PRO A 203 11.79 -10.13 0.17
CA PRO A 203 12.00 -10.33 1.60
C PRO A 203 11.18 -9.39 2.48
N THR A 204 11.00 -8.14 2.05
CA THR A 204 10.16 -7.16 2.76
C THR A 204 8.67 -7.50 2.71
N ALA A 205 8.15 -8.05 1.62
CA ALA A 205 6.77 -8.51 1.53
C ALA A 205 6.53 -9.75 2.42
N VAL A 206 7.49 -10.67 2.47
CA VAL A 206 7.46 -11.86 3.35
C VAL A 206 7.50 -11.44 4.83
N ALA A 207 8.39 -10.52 5.21
CA ALA A 207 8.45 -9.98 6.57
C ALA A 207 7.15 -9.25 6.95
N LEU A 208 6.57 -8.50 6.02
CA LEU A 208 5.30 -7.79 6.23
C LEU A 208 4.14 -8.77 6.44
N HIS A 209 4.16 -9.93 5.78
CA HIS A 209 3.19 -11.00 6.05
C HIS A 209 3.33 -11.59 7.46
N GLN A 210 4.55 -11.77 7.97
CA GLN A 210 4.75 -12.16 9.37
C GLN A 210 4.22 -11.10 10.36
N GLN A 211 4.40 -9.82 10.05
CA GLN A 211 3.81 -8.72 10.84
C GLN A 211 2.28 -8.73 10.81
N ARG A 212 1.66 -9.09 9.67
CA ARG A 212 0.21 -9.32 9.58
C ARG A 212 -0.24 -10.37 10.58
N ILE A 213 0.44 -11.52 10.58
CA ILE A 213 0.10 -12.65 11.45
C ILE A 213 0.16 -12.21 12.91
N ALA A 214 1.25 -11.56 13.32
CA ALA A 214 1.42 -11.06 14.67
C ALA A 214 0.30 -10.09 15.08
N ALA A 215 -0.03 -9.11 14.23
CA ALA A 215 -1.08 -8.13 14.52
C ALA A 215 -2.48 -8.78 14.62
N VAL A 216 -2.80 -9.73 13.74
CA VAL A 216 -4.08 -10.46 13.78
C VAL A 216 -4.18 -11.35 15.02
N LEU A 217 -3.09 -12.01 15.42
CA LEU A 217 -3.05 -12.83 16.64
C LEU A 217 -3.22 -11.97 17.89
N ALA A 218 -2.50 -10.86 18.01
CA ALA A 218 -2.60 -9.93 19.13
C ALA A 218 -4.02 -9.34 19.25
N HIS A 219 -4.60 -8.90 18.13
CA HIS A 219 -5.97 -8.40 18.11
C HIS A 219 -6.97 -9.49 18.51
N THR A 220 -6.84 -10.71 17.98
CA THR A 220 -7.68 -11.85 18.36
C THR A 220 -7.60 -12.13 19.86
N GLU A 221 -6.41 -12.11 20.44
CA GLU A 221 -6.23 -12.34 21.88
C GLU A 221 -6.97 -11.30 22.72
N LEU A 222 -6.88 -10.02 22.36
CA LEU A 222 -7.62 -8.94 23.03
C LEU A 222 -9.15 -9.09 22.91
N VAL A 223 -9.64 -9.55 21.75
CA VAL A 223 -11.07 -9.84 21.55
C VAL A 223 -11.52 -11.01 22.42
N LEU A 224 -10.74 -12.09 22.48
CA LEU A 224 -11.07 -13.29 23.27
C LEU A 224 -11.12 -13.01 24.78
N ARG A 225 -10.37 -12.03 25.28
CA ARG A 225 -10.42 -11.63 26.71
C ARG A 225 -11.71 -10.91 27.09
N GLN A 226 -12.45 -10.35 26.12
CA GLN A 226 -13.68 -9.62 26.40
C GLN A 226 -14.89 -10.58 26.51
N GLU A 227 -15.65 -10.51 27.60
CA GLU A 227 -16.76 -11.42 27.92
C GLU A 227 -17.92 -11.38 26.90
N ARG A 228 -18.06 -10.29 26.13
CA ARG A 228 -19.22 -10.04 25.24
C ARG A 228 -18.94 -10.21 23.75
N ALA A 229 -17.71 -10.51 23.33
CA ALA A 229 -17.34 -10.46 21.91
C ALA A 229 -17.42 -11.83 21.23
N GLY A 230 -18.26 -11.91 20.19
CA GLY A 230 -18.22 -13.02 19.22
C GLY A 230 -16.82 -13.12 18.61
N ALA A 231 -16.22 -14.31 18.70
CA ALA A 231 -14.78 -14.44 18.76
C ALA A 231 -14.09 -14.61 17.40
N LEU A 232 -14.84 -14.77 16.32
CA LEU A 232 -14.32 -14.95 14.96
C LEU A 232 -14.28 -13.63 14.18
N THR A 233 -13.07 -13.11 13.95
CA THR A 233 -12.87 -11.94 13.09
C THR A 233 -12.68 -12.38 11.63
N PRO A 234 -13.19 -11.62 10.63
CA PRO A 234 -12.95 -11.94 9.22
C PRO A 234 -11.47 -12.08 8.88
N SER A 235 -10.61 -11.26 9.48
CA SER A 235 -9.18 -11.30 9.28
C SER A 235 -8.52 -12.58 9.80
N LEU A 236 -8.99 -13.13 10.93
CA LEU A 236 -8.50 -14.42 11.44
C LEU A 236 -8.94 -15.58 10.54
N ILE A 237 -10.19 -15.56 10.07
CA ILE A 237 -10.71 -16.59 9.16
C ILE A 237 -9.91 -16.61 7.86
N GLU A 238 -9.70 -15.44 7.25
CA GLU A 238 -8.93 -15.30 6.02
C GLU A 238 -7.49 -15.78 6.22
N LEU A 239 -6.85 -15.37 7.32
CA LEU A 239 -5.48 -15.78 7.63
C LEU A 239 -5.38 -17.29 7.88
N ALA A 240 -6.31 -17.90 8.61
CA ALA A 240 -6.32 -19.33 8.86
C ALA A 240 -6.53 -20.17 7.58
N HIS A 241 -7.24 -19.62 6.59
CA HIS A 241 -7.36 -20.25 5.28
C HIS A 241 -6.05 -20.20 4.49
N HIS A 242 -5.33 -19.08 4.53
CA HIS A 242 -4.06 -18.91 3.82
C HIS A 242 -2.86 -19.53 4.55
N GLU A 243 -2.94 -19.71 5.86
CA GLU A 243 -1.88 -20.23 6.73
C GLU A 243 -2.29 -21.55 7.40
N PRO A 244 -2.58 -22.62 6.63
CA PRO A 244 -3.12 -23.86 7.17
C PRO A 244 -2.13 -24.62 8.08
N LEU A 245 -0.82 -24.41 7.87
CA LEU A 245 0.24 -25.04 8.67
C LEU A 245 0.75 -24.13 9.80
N HIS A 246 0.27 -22.88 9.90
CA HIS A 246 0.71 -21.98 10.96
C HIS A 246 -0.06 -22.28 12.25
N GLU A 247 0.54 -23.10 13.11
CA GLU A 247 -0.09 -23.58 14.35
C GLU A 247 -0.67 -22.48 15.24
N GLY A 248 0.01 -21.34 15.40
CA GLY A 248 -0.51 -20.23 16.20
C GLY A 248 -1.80 -19.61 15.65
N VAL A 249 -1.93 -19.48 14.33
CA VAL A 249 -3.14 -18.99 13.66
C VAL A 249 -4.26 -20.01 13.82
N GLN A 250 -3.96 -21.30 13.61
CA GLN A 250 -4.94 -22.37 13.78
C GLN A 250 -5.42 -22.50 15.23
N ALA A 251 -4.51 -22.34 16.20
CA ALA A 251 -4.84 -22.33 17.63
C ALA A 251 -5.77 -21.16 18.00
N ALA A 252 -5.50 -19.95 17.48
CA ALA A 252 -6.37 -18.80 17.68
C ALA A 252 -7.75 -19.00 17.05
N HIS A 253 -7.82 -19.56 15.84
CA HIS A 253 -9.08 -19.91 15.16
C HIS A 253 -9.88 -20.96 15.97
N LEU A 254 -9.21 -21.99 16.46
CA LEU A 254 -9.80 -23.02 17.32
C LEU A 254 -10.41 -22.42 18.60
N LEU A 255 -9.69 -21.56 19.30
CA LEU A 255 -10.19 -20.89 20.51
C LEU A 255 -11.37 -19.95 20.20
N ALA A 256 -11.30 -19.24 19.08
CA ALA A 256 -12.37 -18.36 18.62
C ALA A 256 -13.66 -19.11 18.30
N LEU A 257 -13.58 -20.26 17.63
CA LEU A 257 -14.73 -21.13 17.40
C LEU A 257 -15.36 -21.58 18.72
N ALA A 258 -14.54 -22.04 19.66
CA ALA A 258 -15.02 -22.56 20.94
C ALA A 258 -15.67 -21.45 21.80
N ARG A 259 -15.07 -20.26 21.88
CA ARG A 259 -15.65 -19.09 22.57
C ARG A 259 -16.96 -18.61 21.95
N SER A 260 -17.15 -18.86 20.65
CA SER A 260 -18.40 -18.54 19.94
C SER A 260 -19.48 -19.62 20.11
N GLY A 261 -19.31 -20.57 21.05
CA GLY A 261 -20.24 -21.69 21.27
C GLY A 261 -20.11 -22.83 20.26
N GLN A 262 -19.17 -22.77 19.31
CA GLN A 262 -19.00 -23.76 18.26
C GLN A 262 -17.95 -24.82 18.63
N GLN A 263 -18.06 -25.41 19.82
CA GLN A 263 -17.08 -26.38 20.35
C GLN A 263 -16.83 -27.56 19.40
N ALA A 264 -17.89 -28.15 18.83
CA ALA A 264 -17.75 -29.26 17.89
C ALA A 264 -16.99 -28.87 16.61
N ALA A 265 -17.14 -27.62 16.15
CA ALA A 265 -16.38 -27.12 15.00
C ALA A 265 -14.90 -26.89 15.34
N ALA A 266 -14.60 -26.44 16.57
CA ALA A 266 -13.25 -26.28 17.07
C ALA A 266 -12.48 -27.62 17.16
N LEU A 267 -13.13 -28.67 17.68
CA LEU A 267 -12.53 -30.02 17.74
C LEU A 267 -12.27 -30.60 16.35
N ARG A 268 -13.24 -30.48 15.43
CA ARG A 268 -13.03 -30.89 14.02
C ARG A 268 -11.92 -30.10 13.34
N LEU A 269 -11.72 -28.82 13.70
CA LEU A 269 -10.61 -28.03 13.18
C LEU A 269 -9.27 -28.59 13.65
N PHE A 270 -9.14 -28.93 14.94
CA PHE A 270 -7.92 -29.56 15.47
C PHE A 270 -7.57 -30.84 14.71
N ASP A 271 -8.53 -31.74 14.54
CA ASP A 271 -8.29 -33.01 13.85
C ASP A 271 -7.81 -32.80 12.41
N ARG A 272 -8.44 -31.87 11.67
CA ARG A 272 -8.01 -31.52 10.30
C ARG A 272 -6.59 -30.96 10.26
N VAL A 273 -6.24 -30.07 11.20
CA VAL A 273 -4.89 -29.48 11.23
C VAL A 273 -3.85 -30.53 11.62
N ARG A 274 -4.15 -31.42 12.57
CA ARG A 274 -3.28 -32.55 12.93
C ARG A 274 -3.03 -33.46 11.73
N GLU A 275 -4.09 -33.89 11.05
CA GLU A 275 -3.99 -34.75 9.87
C GLU A 275 -3.14 -34.10 8.78
N ARG A 276 -3.30 -32.78 8.57
CA ARG A 276 -2.54 -32.02 7.58
C ARG A 276 -1.06 -31.89 7.95
N LEU A 277 -0.72 -31.60 9.20
CA LEU A 277 0.67 -31.55 9.68
C LEU A 277 1.36 -32.90 9.49
N ALA A 278 0.67 -33.99 9.84
CA ALA A 278 1.19 -35.34 9.64
C ALA A 278 1.40 -35.65 8.14
N ALA A 279 0.45 -35.29 7.28
CA ALA A 279 0.52 -35.57 5.85
C ALA A 279 1.56 -34.73 5.09
N GLU A 280 1.67 -33.43 5.40
CA GLU A 280 2.53 -32.51 4.63
C GLU A 280 3.94 -32.36 5.22
N LEU A 281 4.09 -32.50 6.54
CA LEU A 281 5.36 -32.27 7.23
C LEU A 281 5.88 -33.50 7.99
N GLY A 282 5.08 -34.55 8.15
CA GLY A 282 5.46 -35.74 8.93
C GLY A 282 5.61 -35.47 10.42
N VAL A 283 4.95 -34.43 10.94
CA VAL A 283 5.05 -34.00 12.34
C VAL A 283 3.69 -34.02 13.03
N ASP A 284 3.74 -34.22 14.34
CA ASP A 284 2.61 -34.02 15.23
C ASP A 284 2.34 -32.53 15.52
N PRO A 285 1.13 -32.17 15.99
CA PRO A 285 0.85 -30.83 16.52
C PRO A 285 1.84 -30.43 17.61
N GLY A 286 2.38 -29.22 17.51
CA GLY A 286 3.24 -28.61 18.50
C GLY A 286 2.52 -28.16 19.77
N PRO A 287 3.26 -27.63 20.76
CA PRO A 287 2.73 -27.33 22.09
C PRO A 287 1.63 -26.25 22.06
N GLN A 288 1.73 -25.27 21.17
CA GLN A 288 0.77 -24.17 21.07
C GLN A 288 -0.62 -24.67 20.67
N LEU A 289 -0.70 -25.50 19.62
CA LEU A 289 -1.96 -26.06 19.13
C LEU A 289 -2.54 -27.08 20.11
N ARG A 290 -1.70 -27.93 20.73
CA ARG A 290 -2.13 -28.88 21.78
C ARG A 290 -2.70 -28.16 23.01
N ALA A 291 -2.07 -27.09 23.48
CA ALA A 291 -2.55 -26.31 24.62
C ALA A 291 -3.93 -25.68 24.34
N ALA A 292 -4.12 -25.14 23.13
CA ALA A 292 -5.42 -24.59 22.73
C ALA A 292 -6.52 -25.66 22.69
N HIS A 293 -6.21 -26.85 22.14
CA HIS A 293 -7.13 -27.99 22.15
C HIS A 293 -7.51 -28.42 23.58
N LEU A 294 -6.54 -28.53 24.48
CA LEU A 294 -6.80 -28.88 25.89
C LEU A 294 -7.71 -27.87 26.59
N ARG A 295 -7.56 -26.56 26.32
CA ARG A 295 -8.47 -25.53 26.84
C ARG A 295 -9.90 -25.74 26.37
N VAL A 296 -10.09 -26.09 25.10
CA VAL A 296 -11.42 -26.40 24.55
C VAL A 296 -12.02 -27.65 25.19
N LEU A 297 -11.24 -28.71 25.39
CA LEU A 297 -11.72 -29.94 26.05
C LEU A 297 -12.12 -29.71 27.50
N ARG A 298 -11.38 -28.86 28.22
CA ARG A 298 -11.62 -28.52 29.64
C ARG A 298 -12.65 -27.41 29.83
N GLN A 299 -13.17 -26.82 28.75
CA GLN A 299 -14.04 -25.64 28.79
C GLN A 299 -13.40 -24.46 29.56
N ALA A 300 -12.06 -24.38 29.55
CA ALA A 300 -11.26 -23.34 30.22
C ALA A 300 -10.86 -22.25 29.22
N LEU A 301 -11.87 -21.59 28.65
CA LEU A 301 -11.71 -20.63 27.57
C LEU A 301 -11.52 -19.22 28.08
#